data_AF-A0AAD7V624-F1
#
_entry.id   AF-A0AAD7V624-F1
#
_cell.length_a   1.000
_cell.length_b   1.000
_cell.length_c   1.000
_cell.angle_alpha   90.00
_cell.angle_beta   90.00
_cell.angle_gamma   90.00
#
_symmetry.space_group_name_H-M   'P 1'
#
loop_
_entity.id
_entity.type
_entity.pdbx_description
1 polymer ?
#
loop_
_entity_poly.entity_id
_entity_poly.type
_entity_poly.pdbx_seq_one_letter_code
_entity_poly.pdbx_strand_id
1 'polypeptide(L)'
;MTVTISSKYLASRKAVLQKEWTLDDIFTHPDFRLLYVPSTNEQGGMTIITPSKHRSSYLHGREFYALSHLWGTEPNKHMWDVSDLISDEEGTLVEPIPMRPEKRKTLLSLLQSNPGYWWIDVLCCRSDTPPVIMSGVYGCCKRCYAMIDCSTSAIWYLSVKWDPNYLVQLFHPTGNYVGPMEKKEYLKKLFQYVYDVYDSRWFTRVWTLQEATLPSCVILLSETCDAYTERKTIKLRSLLNRYGDVGKHAECRTK
;
A
#
# COMPACT_ATOMS: atom_id res chain seq x y z
N MET A 1 -7.09 -26.47 40.40
CA MET A 1 -5.79 -25.82 40.14
C MET A 1 -6.05 -24.34 39.94
N THR A 2 -5.69 -23.53 40.93
CA THR A 2 -5.86 -22.08 40.91
C THR A 2 -4.51 -21.49 40.54
N VAL A 3 -4.39 -20.89 39.35
CA VAL A 3 -3.15 -20.23 38.93
C VAL A 3 -3.19 -18.80 39.45
N THR A 4 -2.51 -18.56 40.56
CA THR A 4 -2.29 -17.22 41.11
C THR A 4 -1.15 -16.58 40.32
N ILE A 5 -1.47 -15.65 39.41
CA ILE A 5 -0.45 -14.87 38.69
C ILE A 5 0.09 -13.82 39.65
N SER A 6 1.36 -13.98 40.03
CA SER A 6 2.10 -13.05 40.88
C SER A 6 2.15 -11.65 40.26
N SER A 7 1.59 -10.67 40.99
CA SER A 7 1.53 -9.25 40.64
C SER A 7 2.89 -8.59 40.35
N LYS A 8 4.02 -9.27 40.61
CA LYS A 8 5.37 -8.78 40.31
C LYS A 8 5.77 -8.92 38.83
N TYR A 9 5.05 -9.69 38.03
CA TYR A 9 5.34 -9.85 36.58
C TYR A 9 4.76 -8.75 35.67
N LEU A 10 3.92 -7.86 36.21
CA LEU A 10 3.28 -6.78 35.46
C LEU A 10 4.07 -5.46 35.46
N ALA A 11 5.23 -5.39 36.13
CA ALA A 11 5.93 -4.13 36.37
C ALA A 11 7.16 -3.85 35.47
N SER A 12 7.55 -4.74 34.54
CA SER A 12 8.81 -4.54 33.77
C SER A 12 8.69 -4.42 32.25
N ARG A 13 7.49 -4.46 31.67
CA ARG A 13 7.32 -4.02 30.27
C ARG A 13 6.98 -2.54 30.26
N LYS A 14 7.98 -1.69 30.47
CA LYS A 14 8.00 -0.38 29.81
C LYS A 14 7.92 -0.70 28.31
N ALA A 15 6.73 -0.58 27.73
CA ALA A 15 6.59 -0.47 26.29
C ALA A 15 7.55 0.65 25.89
N VAL A 16 8.62 0.29 25.18
CA VAL A 16 9.45 1.27 24.48
C VAL A 16 8.48 1.92 23.52
N LEU A 17 8.00 3.12 23.85
CA LEU A 17 7.31 3.99 22.93
C LEU A 17 8.25 4.08 21.72
N GLN A 18 7.88 3.42 20.62
CA GLN A 18 8.59 3.58 19.36
C GLN A 18 8.68 5.08 19.11
N LYS A 19 9.89 5.56 18.79
CA LYS A 19 10.13 6.97 18.47
C LYS A 19 9.02 7.44 17.52
N GLU A 20 8.29 8.48 17.91
CA GLU A 20 7.36 9.15 17.01
C GLU A 20 8.19 9.90 15.97
N TRP A 21 8.08 9.50 14.72
CA TRP A 21 8.84 10.09 13.62
C TRP A 21 8.13 11.32 13.10
N THR A 22 8.88 12.40 12.91
CA THR A 22 8.40 13.60 12.22
C THR A 22 8.92 13.66 10.78
N LEU A 23 8.31 14.50 9.95
CA LEU A 23 8.84 14.80 8.62
C LEU A 23 10.25 15.41 8.67
N ASP A 24 10.57 16.17 9.72
CA ASP A 24 11.92 16.70 9.94
C ASP A 24 12.92 15.58 10.24
N ASP A 25 12.57 14.62 11.11
CA ASP A 25 13.42 13.46 11.39
C ASP A 25 13.74 12.67 10.12
N ILE A 26 12.74 12.48 9.25
CA ILE A 26 12.91 11.69 8.02
C ILE A 26 13.69 12.48 6.97
N PHE A 27 13.39 13.76 6.75
CA PHE A 27 14.05 14.55 5.70
C PHE A 27 15.50 14.93 6.05
N THR A 28 15.86 14.93 7.33
CA THR A 28 17.25 15.14 7.77
C THR A 28 18.06 13.85 7.82
N HIS A 29 17.43 12.68 7.63
CA HIS A 29 18.13 11.41 7.68
C HIS A 29 18.99 11.20 6.41
N PRO A 30 20.30 10.91 6.54
CA PRO A 30 21.22 10.84 5.40
C PRO A 30 20.91 9.72 4.40
N ASP A 31 20.32 8.62 4.89
CA ASP A 31 19.96 7.47 4.04
C ASP A 31 18.54 7.57 3.45
N PHE A 32 17.78 8.60 3.82
CA PHE A 32 16.44 8.77 3.26
C PHE A 32 16.55 9.38 1.86
N ARG A 33 15.93 8.70 0.89
CA ARG A 33 15.91 9.12 -0.52
C ARG A 33 14.48 9.16 -1.03
N LEU A 34 14.25 9.98 -2.03
CA LEU A 34 12.96 10.09 -2.73
C LEU A 34 13.20 10.06 -4.23
N LEU A 35 12.33 9.38 -4.97
CA LEU A 35 12.18 9.55 -6.39
C LEU A 35 11.28 10.77 -6.63
N TYR A 36 11.83 11.81 -7.26
CA TYR A 36 11.05 12.91 -7.82
C TYR A 36 10.48 12.51 -9.19
N VAL A 37 9.18 12.66 -9.34
CA VAL A 37 8.46 12.44 -10.60
C VAL A 37 7.94 13.79 -11.09
N PRO A 38 8.45 14.31 -12.22
CA PRO A 38 8.04 15.61 -12.74
C PRO A 38 6.57 15.60 -13.17
N SER A 39 5.92 16.76 -13.06
CA SER A 39 4.58 16.93 -13.63
C SER A 39 4.63 16.90 -15.17
N THR A 40 3.49 16.66 -15.83
CA THR A 40 3.42 16.61 -17.32
C THR A 40 3.87 17.90 -18.01
N ASN A 41 3.92 19.00 -17.26
CA ASN A 41 4.28 20.33 -17.77
C ASN A 41 5.76 20.67 -17.49
N GLU A 42 6.46 19.81 -16.75
CA GLU A 42 7.88 19.95 -16.45
C GLU A 42 8.72 19.14 -17.44
N GLN A 43 9.88 19.69 -17.78
CA GLN A 43 10.87 18.99 -18.59
C GLN A 43 11.83 18.24 -17.66
N GLY A 44 12.08 16.96 -17.96
CA GLY A 44 13.05 16.15 -17.20
C GLY A 44 12.60 14.70 -17.04
N GLY A 45 13.56 13.83 -16.72
CA GLY A 45 13.31 12.45 -16.29
C GLY A 45 13.00 12.38 -14.79
N MET A 46 12.67 11.19 -14.29
CA MET A 46 12.52 10.99 -12.86
C MET A 46 13.90 11.06 -12.19
N THR A 47 14.00 11.63 -10.99
CA THR A 47 15.30 11.88 -10.34
C THR A 47 15.30 11.37 -8.90
N ILE A 48 16.29 10.58 -8.50
CA ILE A 48 16.49 10.22 -7.09
C ILE A 48 17.22 11.36 -6.38
N ILE A 49 16.63 11.86 -5.29
CA ILE A 49 17.19 12.94 -4.48
C ILE A 49 17.40 12.49 -3.04
N THR A 50 18.34 13.15 -2.36
CA THR A 50 18.61 12.97 -0.93
C THR A 50 18.21 14.22 -0.15
N PRO A 51 16.98 14.28 0.44
CA PRO A 51 16.47 15.47 1.13
C PRO A 51 17.45 16.15 2.10
N SER A 52 18.26 15.38 2.83
CA SER A 52 19.20 15.91 3.82
C SER A 52 20.35 16.73 3.24
N LYS A 53 20.63 16.60 1.93
CA LYS A 53 21.62 17.41 1.22
C LYS A 53 21.08 18.79 0.80
N HIS A 54 19.77 19.00 0.91
CA HIS A 54 19.09 20.19 0.44
C HIS A 54 18.55 21.05 1.59
N ARG A 55 18.30 22.33 1.32
CA ARG A 55 17.58 23.18 2.29
C ARG A 55 16.13 22.71 2.38
N SER A 56 15.51 22.85 3.54
CA SER A 56 14.11 22.43 3.78
C SER A 56 13.10 23.06 2.80
N SER A 57 13.40 24.24 2.25
CA SER A 57 12.59 24.92 1.22
C SER A 57 12.65 24.28 -0.17
N TYR A 58 13.56 23.32 -0.40
CA TYR A 58 13.74 22.65 -1.69
C TYR A 58 12.60 21.69 -2.02
N LEU A 59 11.96 21.10 -1.00
CA LEU A 59 10.87 20.15 -1.16
C LEU A 59 9.53 20.86 -1.03
N HIS A 60 8.94 21.22 -2.16
CA HIS A 60 7.63 21.86 -2.20
C HIS A 60 6.57 20.99 -1.50
N GLY A 61 5.85 21.58 -0.56
CA GLY A 61 4.78 20.92 0.20
C GLY A 61 5.24 19.91 1.26
N ARG A 62 6.50 19.43 1.20
CA ARG A 62 7.07 18.43 2.12
C ARG A 62 6.22 17.16 2.26
N GLU A 63 5.50 16.79 1.22
CA GLU A 63 4.70 15.57 1.16
C GLU A 63 5.37 14.57 0.23
N PHE A 64 5.26 13.28 0.56
CA PHE A 64 5.70 12.20 -0.32
C PHE A 64 4.71 11.03 -0.26
N TYR A 65 4.65 10.27 -1.34
CA TYR A 65 3.94 9.01 -1.42
C TYR A 65 4.88 7.87 -1.05
N ALA A 66 4.34 6.78 -0.52
CA ALA A 66 5.09 5.53 -0.36
C ALA A 66 4.51 4.47 -1.29
N LEU A 67 5.37 3.64 -1.88
CA LEU A 67 4.94 2.46 -2.61
C LEU A 67 5.48 1.22 -1.92
N SER A 68 4.56 0.31 -1.61
CA SER A 68 4.84 -1.01 -1.07
C SER A 68 4.68 -2.10 -2.14
N HIS A 69 5.41 -3.20 -1.93
CA HIS A 69 5.23 -4.49 -2.58
C HIS A 69 5.76 -4.57 -4.02
N LEU A 70 6.97 -4.09 -4.23
CA LEU A 70 7.65 -4.25 -5.53
C LEU A 70 8.54 -5.50 -5.62
N TRP A 71 8.92 -6.08 -4.48
CA TRP A 71 9.80 -7.25 -4.44
C TRP A 71 9.12 -8.52 -4.97
N GLY A 72 9.82 -9.21 -5.88
CA GLY A 72 9.58 -10.61 -6.20
C GLY A 72 10.26 -11.55 -5.19
N THR A 73 9.86 -12.82 -5.17
CA THR A 73 10.37 -13.85 -4.25
C THR A 73 11.81 -14.29 -4.57
N GLU A 74 12.37 -13.87 -5.70
CA GLU A 74 13.70 -14.24 -6.16
C GLU A 74 14.47 -12.99 -6.57
N PRO A 75 15.45 -12.54 -5.75
CA PRO A 75 16.40 -11.52 -6.16
C PRO A 75 17.08 -11.93 -7.48
N ASN A 76 17.32 -10.97 -8.37
CA ASN A 76 18.05 -11.14 -9.64
C ASN A 76 17.35 -11.92 -10.77
N LYS A 77 16.20 -12.56 -10.53
CA LYS A 77 15.46 -13.27 -11.60
C LYS A 77 14.95 -12.32 -12.70
N HIS A 78 14.48 -11.16 -12.26
CA HIS A 78 13.87 -10.15 -13.12
C HIS A 78 14.48 -8.80 -12.80
N MET A 79 15.55 -8.46 -13.50
CA MET A 79 16.12 -7.12 -13.46
C MET A 79 15.39 -6.25 -14.48
N TRP A 80 15.16 -4.99 -14.11
CA TRP A 80 14.61 -3.98 -14.99
C TRP A 80 15.63 -2.86 -15.12
N ASP A 81 16.13 -2.66 -16.33
CA ASP A 81 16.90 -1.48 -16.67
C ASP A 81 15.98 -0.25 -16.68
N VAL A 82 16.32 0.72 -15.84
CA VAL A 82 15.59 1.98 -15.65
C VAL A 82 16.49 3.19 -15.97
N SER A 83 17.66 2.94 -16.55
CA SER A 83 18.66 3.98 -16.84
C SER A 83 18.16 5.01 -17.87
N ASP A 84 17.17 4.65 -18.69
CA ASP A 84 16.48 5.53 -19.62
C ASP A 84 15.38 6.39 -18.97
N LEU A 85 15.01 6.08 -17.72
CA LEU A 85 13.88 6.69 -17.02
C LEU A 85 14.30 7.48 -15.78
N ILE A 86 15.36 7.02 -15.09
CA ILE A 86 15.74 7.49 -13.76
C ILE A 86 17.24 7.78 -13.69
N SER A 87 17.58 8.98 -13.24
CA SER A 87 18.94 9.36 -12.82
C SER A 87 18.96 9.77 -11.35
N ASP A 88 20.14 9.89 -10.76
CA ASP A 88 20.31 10.58 -9.47
C ASP A 88 20.48 12.10 -9.65
N GLU A 89 20.59 12.80 -8.51
CA GLU A 89 20.77 14.25 -8.43
C GLU A 89 22.12 14.73 -9.01
N GLU A 90 23.09 13.83 -9.19
CA GLU A 90 24.37 14.08 -9.85
C GLU A 90 24.35 13.73 -11.36
N GLY A 91 23.22 13.23 -11.88
CA GLY A 91 23.03 12.85 -13.29
C GLY A 91 23.52 11.44 -13.63
N THR A 92 23.91 10.64 -12.65
CA THR A 92 24.28 9.24 -12.83
C THR A 92 23.03 8.41 -13.08
N LEU A 93 23.09 7.53 -14.07
CA LEU A 93 21.97 6.65 -14.38
C LEU A 93 21.80 5.56 -13.32
N VAL A 94 20.56 5.24 -12.98
CA VAL A 94 20.27 4.20 -11.99
C VAL A 94 20.54 2.81 -12.55
N GLU A 95 21.25 1.98 -11.78
CA GLU A 95 21.50 0.58 -12.14
C GLU A 95 20.20 -0.22 -12.25
N PRO A 96 20.18 -1.34 -12.99
CA PRO A 96 18.99 -2.18 -13.07
C PRO A 96 18.47 -2.61 -11.69
N ILE A 97 17.15 -2.52 -11.50
CA ILE A 97 16.49 -2.85 -10.22
C ILE A 97 15.76 -4.19 -10.29
N PRO A 98 15.66 -4.93 -9.17
CA PRO A 98 14.87 -6.15 -9.13
C PRO A 98 13.38 -5.79 -9.21
N MET A 99 12.74 -6.05 -10.35
CA MET A 99 11.30 -5.92 -10.53
C MET A 99 10.74 -6.84 -11.60
N ARG A 100 9.63 -7.50 -11.24
CA ARG A 100 8.89 -8.36 -12.16
C ARG A 100 8.26 -7.57 -13.32
N PRO A 101 8.25 -8.12 -14.54
CA PRO A 101 7.71 -7.43 -15.73
C PRO A 101 6.28 -6.93 -15.59
N GLU A 102 5.40 -7.71 -14.97
CA GLU A 102 3.97 -7.40 -14.83
C GLU A 102 3.68 -6.12 -14.04
N LYS A 103 4.57 -5.73 -13.11
CA LYS A 103 4.44 -4.51 -12.29
C LYS A 103 4.81 -3.23 -13.05
N ARG A 104 5.72 -3.31 -14.03
CA ARG A 104 6.44 -2.15 -14.59
C ARG A 104 5.51 -1.11 -15.19
N LYS A 105 4.58 -1.54 -16.03
CA LYS A 105 3.62 -0.66 -16.71
C LYS A 105 2.67 0.01 -15.72
N THR A 106 2.15 -0.76 -14.77
CA THR A 106 1.30 -0.25 -13.68
C THR A 106 2.03 0.79 -12.85
N LEU A 107 3.29 0.53 -12.48
CA LEU A 107 4.14 1.47 -11.74
C LEU A 107 4.27 2.79 -12.51
N LEU A 108 4.71 2.74 -13.77
CA LEU A 108 4.91 3.95 -14.57
C LEU A 108 3.61 4.74 -14.70
N SER A 109 2.48 4.07 -14.95
CA SER A 109 1.18 4.72 -15.04
C SER A 109 0.76 5.36 -13.71
N LEU A 110 1.06 4.72 -12.56
CA LEU A 110 0.81 5.26 -11.24
C LEU A 110 1.63 6.53 -10.98
N LEU A 111 2.94 6.49 -11.26
CA LEU A 111 3.86 7.62 -11.05
C LEU A 111 3.46 8.82 -11.92
N GLN A 112 3.20 8.60 -13.21
CA GLN A 112 2.78 9.65 -14.14
C GLN A 112 1.44 10.29 -13.73
N SER A 113 0.52 9.50 -13.18
CA SER A 113 -0.79 10.00 -12.75
C SER A 113 -0.73 10.78 -11.43
N ASN A 114 0.34 10.62 -10.64
CA ASN A 114 0.50 11.31 -9.36
C ASN A 114 1.96 11.80 -9.23
N PRO A 115 2.32 12.90 -9.92
CA PRO A 115 3.66 13.48 -9.84
C PRO A 115 3.99 13.97 -8.42
N GLY A 116 5.27 14.19 -8.16
CA GLY A 116 5.81 14.61 -6.86
C GLY A 116 6.83 13.62 -6.31
N TYR A 117 7.00 13.61 -5.00
CA TYR A 117 8.01 12.79 -4.33
C TYR A 117 7.47 11.42 -3.92
N TRP A 118 8.26 10.38 -4.19
CA TRP A 118 7.93 8.99 -3.93
C TRP A 118 9.05 8.30 -3.17
N TRP A 119 8.69 7.62 -2.09
CA TRP A 119 9.56 6.62 -1.50
C TRP A 119 9.17 5.24 -2.04
N ILE A 120 10.14 4.58 -2.66
CA ILE A 120 9.97 3.28 -3.30
C ILE A 120 11.10 2.39 -2.84
N ASP A 121 10.79 1.28 -2.16
CA ASP A 121 11.77 0.40 -1.52
C ASP A 121 12.95 0.01 -2.44
N VAL A 122 12.68 -0.50 -3.65
CA VAL A 122 13.72 -0.94 -4.60
C VAL A 122 14.58 0.19 -5.19
N LEU A 123 14.18 1.45 -5.05
CA LEU A 123 14.90 2.62 -5.57
C LEU A 123 15.55 3.46 -4.46
N CYS A 124 14.86 3.58 -3.33
CA CYS A 124 15.21 4.49 -2.25
C CYS A 124 15.89 3.79 -1.07
N CYS A 125 15.81 2.46 -0.99
CA CYS A 125 16.42 1.67 0.07
C CYS A 125 17.74 1.09 -0.43
N ARG A 126 18.85 1.41 0.24
CA ARG A 126 20.14 0.75 0.05
C ARG A 126 20.22 -0.51 0.91
N SER A 127 21.18 -1.40 0.62
CA SER A 127 21.41 -2.63 1.38
C SER A 127 21.73 -2.39 2.87
N ASP A 128 22.12 -1.17 3.23
CA ASP A 128 22.45 -0.70 4.58
C ASP A 128 21.35 0.18 5.22
N THR A 129 20.23 0.43 4.54
CA THR A 129 19.17 1.29 5.07
C THR A 129 18.57 0.68 6.34
N PRO A 130 18.69 1.35 7.50
CA PRO A 130 18.28 0.74 8.76
C PRO A 130 16.76 0.50 8.79
N PRO A 131 16.28 -0.69 9.24
CA PRO A 131 14.85 -0.95 9.42
C PRO A 131 14.13 0.07 10.31
N VAL A 132 14.90 0.83 11.11
CA VAL A 132 14.38 1.85 12.02
C VAL A 132 13.69 3.01 11.28
N ILE A 133 14.14 3.39 10.08
CA ILE A 133 13.55 4.53 9.35
C ILE A 133 12.23 4.18 8.68
N MET A 134 12.00 2.89 8.39
CA MET A 134 10.80 2.40 7.70
C MET A 134 9.51 2.82 8.41
N SER A 135 9.51 2.78 9.74
CA SER A 135 8.37 3.23 10.54
C SER A 135 8.05 4.70 10.31
N GLY A 136 9.06 5.56 10.16
CA GLY A 136 8.85 6.97 9.87
C GLY A 136 8.51 7.23 8.41
N VAL A 137 9.04 6.46 7.47
CA VAL A 137 8.63 6.52 6.06
C VAL A 137 7.12 6.29 5.94
N TYR A 138 6.61 5.17 6.46
CA TYR A 138 5.18 4.88 6.36
C TYR A 138 4.33 5.78 7.25
N GLY A 139 4.81 6.15 8.44
CA GLY A 139 4.11 7.03 9.37
C GLY A 139 3.97 8.48 8.86
N CYS A 140 4.93 8.97 8.07
CA CYS A 140 4.93 10.35 7.57
C CYS A 140 4.47 10.47 6.10
N CYS A 141 4.25 9.38 5.38
CA CYS A 141 3.80 9.45 4.00
C CYS A 141 2.36 9.97 3.87
N LYS A 142 2.09 10.71 2.79
CA LYS A 142 0.76 11.23 2.45
C LYS A 142 -0.22 10.11 2.16
N ARG A 143 0.21 9.14 1.34
CA ARG A 143 -0.52 7.91 1.01
C ARG A 143 0.48 6.81 0.74
N CYS A 144 0.15 5.61 1.19
CA CYS A 144 0.84 4.40 0.79
C CYS A 144 0.03 3.68 -0.29
N TYR A 145 0.65 3.38 -1.41
CA TYR A 145 0.11 2.50 -2.43
C TYR A 145 0.68 1.10 -2.21
N ALA A 146 -0.14 0.06 -2.34
CA ALA A 146 0.29 -1.33 -2.30
C ALA A 146 -0.13 -2.03 -3.59
N MET A 147 0.86 -2.41 -4.41
CA MET A 147 0.64 -3.12 -5.68
C MET A 147 0.51 -4.62 -5.43
N ILE A 148 -0.71 -5.06 -5.14
CA ILE A 148 -1.00 -6.44 -4.74
C ILE A 148 -1.15 -7.38 -5.94
N ASP A 149 -0.71 -8.63 -5.76
CA ASP A 149 -0.78 -9.70 -6.75
C ASP A 149 -2.16 -10.36 -6.79
N CYS A 150 -3.14 -9.58 -7.21
CA CYS A 150 -4.49 -10.04 -7.51
C CYS A 150 -4.94 -9.55 -8.89
N SER A 151 -6.07 -10.06 -9.38
CA SER A 151 -6.60 -9.62 -10.67
C SER A 151 -7.14 -8.18 -10.61
N THR A 152 -6.97 -7.43 -11.70
CA THR A 152 -7.59 -6.10 -11.86
C THR A 152 -9.12 -6.17 -11.72
N SER A 153 -9.74 -7.28 -12.12
CA SER A 153 -11.17 -7.52 -11.94
C SER A 153 -11.60 -7.60 -10.48
N ALA A 154 -10.78 -8.20 -9.59
CA ALA A 154 -11.06 -8.25 -8.17
C ALA A 154 -11.10 -6.85 -7.57
N ILE A 155 -10.05 -6.04 -7.78
CA ILE A 155 -10.01 -4.66 -7.30
C ILE A 155 -11.18 -3.84 -7.83
N TRP A 156 -11.45 -3.91 -9.14
CA TRP A 156 -12.55 -3.17 -9.76
C TRP A 156 -13.93 -3.58 -9.22
N TYR A 157 -14.15 -4.89 -9.03
CA TYR A 157 -15.40 -5.38 -8.47
C TYR A 157 -15.60 -4.87 -7.05
N LEU A 158 -14.56 -4.95 -6.21
CA LEU A 158 -14.62 -4.49 -4.83
C LEU A 158 -14.71 -2.95 -4.72
N SER A 159 -14.16 -2.20 -5.69
CA SER A 159 -14.24 -0.74 -5.69
C SER A 159 -15.59 -0.22 -6.17
N VAL A 160 -16.17 -0.82 -7.23
CA VAL A 160 -17.39 -0.34 -7.90
C VAL A 160 -18.65 -1.08 -7.48
N LYS A 161 -18.59 -2.40 -7.33
CA LYS A 161 -19.78 -3.27 -7.17
C LYS A 161 -20.06 -3.68 -5.73
N TRP A 162 -19.12 -3.47 -4.83
CA TRP A 162 -19.38 -3.63 -3.41
C TRP A 162 -20.15 -2.41 -2.89
N ASP A 163 -21.47 -2.48 -3.02
CA ASP A 163 -22.41 -1.56 -2.40
C ASP A 163 -22.88 -2.13 -1.05
N PRO A 164 -22.53 -1.53 0.09
CA PRO A 164 -23.03 -1.92 1.40
C PRO A 164 -24.56 -1.91 1.46
N ASN A 165 -25.23 -1.00 0.74
CA ASN A 165 -26.69 -0.92 0.73
C ASN A 165 -27.32 -2.12 0.01
N TYR A 166 -26.66 -2.65 -1.02
CA TYR A 166 -27.11 -3.86 -1.70
C TYR A 166 -27.01 -5.09 -0.76
N LEU A 167 -25.94 -5.19 0.04
CA LEU A 167 -25.85 -6.23 1.07
C LEU A 167 -26.99 -6.09 2.09
N VAL A 168 -27.23 -4.89 2.60
CA VAL A 168 -28.35 -4.59 3.51
C VAL A 168 -29.68 -5.05 2.89
N GLN A 169 -29.96 -4.70 1.63
CA GLN A 169 -31.16 -5.17 0.90
C GLN A 169 -31.22 -6.69 0.75
N LEU A 170 -30.11 -7.36 0.46
CA LEU A 170 -30.06 -8.82 0.38
C LEU A 170 -30.39 -9.48 1.73
N PHE A 171 -30.11 -8.82 2.87
CA PHE A 171 -30.34 -9.37 4.20
C PHE A 171 -31.67 -8.93 4.84
N HIS A 172 -32.33 -7.88 4.34
CA HIS A 172 -33.65 -7.46 4.81
C HIS A 172 -34.81 -8.21 4.11
N PRO A 173 -35.82 -8.67 4.87
CA PRO A 173 -36.95 -9.43 4.33
C PRO A 173 -37.98 -8.60 3.54
N THR A 174 -37.89 -7.27 3.55
CA THR A 174 -38.91 -6.36 2.99
C THR A 174 -38.51 -5.65 1.69
N GLY A 175 -37.33 -5.92 1.15
CA GLY A 175 -36.86 -5.32 -0.11
C GLY A 175 -37.41 -6.00 -1.36
N ASN A 176 -37.40 -5.29 -2.50
CA ASN A 176 -37.72 -5.83 -3.83
C ASN A 176 -37.04 -7.19 -4.04
N TYR A 177 -37.82 -8.20 -4.40
CA TYR A 177 -37.44 -9.61 -4.40
C TYR A 177 -36.33 -9.88 -5.43
N VAL A 178 -35.06 -9.83 -5.01
CA VAL A 178 -33.94 -10.36 -5.80
C VAL A 178 -34.05 -11.89 -5.75
N GLY A 179 -34.02 -12.54 -6.91
CA GLY A 179 -34.16 -14.00 -6.99
C GLY A 179 -33.11 -14.72 -6.11
N PRO A 180 -33.45 -15.83 -5.41
CA PRO A 180 -32.52 -16.56 -4.56
C PRO A 180 -31.22 -17.00 -5.27
N MET A 181 -31.32 -17.27 -6.58
CA MET A 181 -30.20 -17.67 -7.43
C MET A 181 -29.21 -16.52 -7.68
N GLU A 182 -29.71 -15.31 -7.97
CA GLU A 182 -28.88 -14.11 -8.19
C GLU A 182 -28.14 -13.69 -6.91
N LYS A 183 -28.80 -13.80 -5.75
CA LYS A 183 -28.17 -13.54 -4.44
C LYS A 183 -26.99 -14.47 -4.16
N LYS A 184 -27.18 -15.78 -4.38
CA LYS A 184 -26.14 -16.79 -4.13
C LYS A 184 -24.94 -16.56 -5.05
N GLU A 185 -25.18 -16.25 -6.31
CA GLU A 185 -24.11 -15.97 -7.27
C GLU A 185 -23.35 -14.69 -6.93
N TYR A 186 -24.05 -13.61 -6.56
CA TYR A 186 -23.43 -12.37 -6.11
C TYR A 186 -22.51 -12.61 -4.89
N LEU A 187 -23.01 -13.26 -3.84
CA LEU A 187 -22.22 -13.53 -2.64
C LEU A 187 -21.02 -14.42 -2.93
N LYS A 188 -21.20 -15.49 -3.73
CA LYS A 188 -20.10 -16.37 -4.15
C LYS A 188 -19.00 -15.56 -4.84
N LYS A 189 -19.38 -14.68 -5.77
CA LYS A 189 -18.44 -13.83 -6.52
C LYS A 189 -17.75 -12.79 -5.63
N LEU A 190 -18.49 -12.16 -4.72
CA LEU A 190 -17.93 -11.23 -3.75
C LEU A 190 -16.89 -11.91 -2.85
N PHE A 191 -17.22 -13.07 -2.27
CA PHE A 191 -16.29 -13.82 -1.42
C PHE A 191 -15.05 -14.28 -2.19
N GLN A 192 -15.21 -14.71 -3.44
CA GLN A 192 -14.07 -15.06 -4.29
C GLN A 192 -13.11 -13.89 -4.45
N TYR A 193 -13.61 -12.70 -4.82
CA TYR A 193 -12.72 -11.54 -5.00
C TYR A 193 -12.10 -11.02 -3.70
N VAL A 194 -12.84 -11.11 -2.59
CA VAL A 194 -12.27 -10.81 -1.27
C VAL A 194 -11.15 -11.80 -0.95
N TYR A 195 -11.36 -13.09 -1.19
CA TYR A 195 -10.35 -14.12 -1.01
C TYR A 195 -9.13 -13.85 -1.89
N ASP A 196 -9.31 -13.56 -3.18
CA ASP A 196 -8.21 -13.25 -4.12
C ASP A 196 -7.34 -12.06 -3.64
N VAL A 197 -7.96 -11.07 -2.97
CA VAL A 197 -7.21 -9.95 -2.39
C VAL A 197 -6.45 -10.38 -1.14
N TYR A 198 -7.07 -11.14 -0.22
CA TYR A 198 -6.43 -11.60 1.01
C TYR A 198 -5.36 -12.67 0.80
N ASP A 199 -5.50 -13.49 -0.25
CA ASP A 199 -4.54 -14.52 -0.66
C ASP A 199 -3.30 -13.91 -1.36
N SER A 200 -3.34 -12.61 -1.65
CA SER A 200 -2.19 -11.88 -2.19
C SER A 200 -1.00 -11.98 -1.23
N ARG A 201 0.21 -12.15 -1.79
CA ARG A 201 1.46 -12.23 -1.03
C ARG A 201 1.76 -10.97 -0.26
N TRP A 202 1.09 -9.87 -0.56
CA TRP A 202 1.18 -8.68 0.27
C TRP A 202 0.76 -8.96 1.71
N PHE A 203 -0.28 -9.74 1.96
CA PHE A 203 -0.75 -10.03 3.33
C PHE A 203 0.14 -11.00 4.12
N THR A 204 1.06 -11.70 3.47
CA THR A 204 1.92 -12.70 4.12
C THR A 204 3.26 -12.13 4.59
N ARG A 205 3.56 -10.85 4.30
CA ARG A 205 4.85 -10.22 4.67
C ARG A 205 4.84 -9.70 6.11
N VAL A 206 6.00 -9.81 6.76
CA VAL A 206 6.22 -9.31 8.12
C VAL A 206 6.01 -7.79 8.21
N TRP A 207 6.36 -7.06 7.14
CA TRP A 207 6.26 -5.60 7.08
C TRP A 207 4.86 -5.07 6.77
N THR A 208 3.93 -5.94 6.36
CA THR A 208 2.57 -5.55 5.97
C THR A 208 1.84 -4.81 7.06
N LEU A 209 2.05 -5.18 8.33
CA LEU A 209 1.40 -4.49 9.43
C LEU A 209 1.80 -3.02 9.50
N GLN A 210 3.09 -2.70 9.33
CA GLN A 210 3.57 -1.31 9.32
C GLN A 210 3.02 -0.55 8.12
N GLU A 211 3.07 -1.16 6.93
CA GLU A 211 2.54 -0.61 5.68
C GLU A 211 1.02 -0.38 5.73
N ALA A 212 0.28 -1.21 6.48
CA ALA A 212 -1.17 -1.14 6.61
C ALA A 212 -1.66 -0.15 7.67
N THR A 213 -0.89 0.02 8.75
CA THR A 213 -1.37 0.72 9.96
C THR A 213 -0.76 2.09 10.19
N LEU A 214 0.48 2.32 9.77
CA LEU A 214 1.17 3.59 9.99
C LEU A 214 0.70 4.68 9.01
N PRO A 215 0.50 4.41 7.71
CA PRO A 215 0.01 5.44 6.80
C PRO A 215 -1.40 5.88 7.16
N SER A 216 -1.68 7.18 7.01
CA SER A 216 -3.03 7.72 7.15
C SER A 216 -4.02 7.12 6.14
N CYS A 217 -3.52 6.73 4.96
CA CYS A 217 -4.30 6.17 3.87
C CYS A 217 -3.48 5.13 3.10
N VAL A 218 -4.04 3.92 2.96
CA VAL A 218 -3.47 2.83 2.16
C VAL A 218 -4.40 2.53 0.98
N ILE A 219 -3.85 2.59 -0.23
CA ILE A 219 -4.54 2.34 -1.49
C ILE A 219 -4.04 1.02 -2.09
N LEU A 220 -4.93 0.04 -2.23
CA LEU A 220 -4.64 -1.20 -2.91
C LEU A 220 -4.92 -1.04 -4.40
N LEU A 221 -3.99 -1.51 -5.22
CA LEU A 221 -4.15 -1.63 -6.67
C LEU A 221 -3.57 -2.96 -7.16
N SER A 222 -4.13 -3.50 -8.23
CA SER A 222 -3.59 -4.70 -8.88
C SER A 222 -2.24 -4.39 -9.52
N GLU A 223 -1.26 -5.28 -9.34
CA GLU A 223 0.03 -5.17 -10.02
C GLU A 223 -0.07 -5.25 -11.55
N THR A 224 -1.15 -5.85 -12.07
CA THR A 224 -1.44 -6.03 -13.51
C THR A 224 -2.38 -4.96 -14.06
N CYS A 225 -2.52 -3.83 -13.36
CA CYS A 225 -3.36 -2.73 -13.78
C CYS A 225 -2.65 -1.84 -14.81
N ASP A 226 -2.68 -2.25 -16.08
CA ASP A 226 -2.08 -1.57 -17.24
C ASP A 226 -2.12 -0.03 -17.23
N ALA A 227 -3.23 0.54 -16.73
CA ALA A 227 -3.42 1.97 -16.58
C ALA A 227 -4.03 2.26 -15.21
N TYR A 228 -3.33 3.07 -14.41
CA TYR A 228 -3.81 3.55 -13.13
C TYR A 228 -5.04 4.44 -13.33
N THR A 229 -6.07 4.17 -12.55
CA THR A 229 -7.24 5.05 -12.41
C THR A 229 -7.77 4.89 -10.99
N GLU A 230 -8.28 5.95 -10.37
CA GLU A 230 -8.83 5.86 -9.01
C GLU A 230 -9.94 4.79 -8.89
N ARG A 231 -10.73 4.57 -9.95
CA ARG A 231 -11.78 3.54 -10.01
C ARG A 231 -11.25 2.12 -9.97
N LYS A 232 -9.98 1.90 -10.31
CA LYS A 232 -9.29 0.59 -10.23
C LYS A 232 -8.42 0.50 -8.97
N THR A 233 -8.81 1.21 -7.91
CA THR A 233 -8.17 1.13 -6.60
C THR A 233 -9.21 0.95 -5.51
N ILE A 234 -8.78 0.46 -4.36
CA ILE A 234 -9.62 0.39 -3.15
C ILE A 234 -8.82 0.83 -1.94
N LYS A 235 -9.42 1.65 -1.07
CA LYS A 235 -8.84 2.00 0.22
C LYS A 235 -8.89 0.78 1.14
N LEU A 236 -7.77 0.41 1.76
CA LEU A 236 -7.70 -0.74 2.67
C LEU A 236 -8.72 -0.62 3.82
N ARG A 237 -8.85 0.57 4.42
CA ARG A 237 -9.87 0.79 5.48
C ARG A 237 -11.30 0.56 4.98
N SER A 238 -11.60 0.95 3.75
CA SER A 238 -12.92 0.67 3.14
C SER A 238 -13.13 -0.83 2.95
N LEU A 239 -12.08 -1.57 2.54
CA LEU A 239 -12.14 -3.03 2.42
C LEU A 239 -12.41 -3.70 3.78
N LEU A 240 -11.65 -3.31 4.81
CA LEU A 240 -11.76 -3.86 6.17
C LEU A 240 -13.12 -3.58 6.82
N ASN A 241 -13.58 -2.33 6.75
CA ASN A 241 -14.87 -1.94 7.33
C ASN A 241 -16.01 -2.75 6.71
N ARG A 242 -16.02 -2.88 5.38
CA ARG A 242 -17.06 -3.62 4.69
C ARG A 242 -17.02 -5.12 4.98
N TYR A 243 -15.83 -5.71 5.17
CA TYR A 243 -15.71 -7.11 5.60
C TYR A 243 -16.29 -7.32 7.00
N GLY A 244 -16.02 -6.41 7.93
CA GLY A 244 -16.60 -6.43 9.28
C GLY A 244 -18.14 -6.37 9.27
N ASP A 245 -18.74 -5.59 8.37
CA ASP A 245 -20.20 -5.51 8.24
C ASP A 245 -20.80 -6.84 7.75
N VAL A 246 -20.16 -7.52 6.80
CA VAL A 246 -20.60 -8.85 6.32
C VAL A 246 -20.59 -9.88 7.45
N GLY A 247 -19.54 -9.89 8.29
CA GLY A 247 -19.43 -10.81 9.43
C GLY A 247 -20.56 -10.61 10.46
N LYS A 248 -20.86 -9.36 10.82
CA LYS A 248 -21.95 -9.04 11.77
C LYS A 248 -23.32 -9.46 11.24
N HIS A 249 -23.58 -9.28 9.95
CA HIS A 249 -24.86 -9.69 9.35
C HIS A 249 -24.99 -11.22 9.19
N ALA A 250 -23.89 -11.94 9.05
CA ALA A 250 -23.88 -13.41 9.02
C ALA A 250 -24.14 -14.02 10.42
N GLU A 251 -23.56 -13.44 11.48
CA GLU A 251 -23.70 -13.90 12.87
C GLU A 251 -25.11 -13.66 13.46
N CYS A 252 -25.83 -12.63 13.01
CA CYS A 252 -27.21 -12.37 13.43
C CYS A 252 -28.23 -13.45 13.01
N ARG A 253 -27.83 -14.51 12.29
CA ARG A 253 -28.70 -15.62 11.85
C ARG A 253 -28.38 -16.98 12.46
N THR A 254 -27.32 -17.11 13.25
CA THR A 254 -26.96 -18.36 13.93
C THR A 254 -27.40 -18.41 15.41
N LYS A 255 -28.29 -17.50 15.82
CA LYS A 255 -28.96 -17.52 17.13
C LYS A 255 -30.47 -17.52 16.98
#